data_AF-A0A7X7I2G8-F1
#
_entry.id   AF-A0A7X7I2G8-F1
#
_cell.length_a   1.000
_cell.length_b   1.000
_cell.length_c   1.000
_cell.angle_alpha   90.00
_cell.angle_beta   90.00
_cell.angle_gamma   90.00
#
_symmetry.space_group_name_H-M   'P 1'
#
loop_
_entity.id
_entity.type
_entity.pdbx_description
1 polymer ?
#
loop_
_entity_poly.entity_id
_entity_poly.type
_entity_poly.pdbx_seq_one_letter_code
_entity_poly.pdbx_strand_id
1 'polypeptide(L)'
;MKQFNALFKSGLLLSIAGFITVCCAQAETTADTTSYNSQILTKNASEYLNSVHEKLLPQRKAVYEYLQSVTKSRRTRVVERKRQEMIVVIKENSDYFKTFIPFNNDNEFKDELQHYLDFEYTILKEDFDKIVDMEQIEALTIDQEEAHQMALDLAFEKLDTCYKQFERAEDAFFARYNIKKSTEKDKMSLAIERANDLIEYFNTVHRSFYKVGIIHR
;
A
#
# COMPACT_ATOMS: atom_id res chain seq x y z
N MET A 1 16.02 -26.42 10.40
CA MET A 1 15.94 -25.05 9.85
C MET A 1 15.05 -25.01 8.60
N LYS A 2 13.86 -25.64 8.66
CA LYS A 2 12.86 -25.61 7.59
C LYS A 2 11.76 -24.63 8.04
N GLN A 3 11.29 -23.77 7.13
CA GLN A 3 10.24 -22.75 7.29
C GLN A 3 10.68 -21.29 7.52
N PHE A 4 11.71 -20.84 6.81
CA PHE A 4 11.92 -19.41 6.55
C PHE A 4 11.87 -19.10 5.04
N ASN A 5 11.17 -19.94 4.25
CA ASN A 5 11.02 -19.81 2.80
C ASN A 5 9.61 -19.30 2.42
N ALA A 6 9.21 -18.18 3.00
CA ALA A 6 8.19 -17.35 2.36
C ALA A 6 8.83 -15.98 2.25
N LEU A 7 9.69 -15.88 1.25
CA LEU A 7 10.55 -14.75 0.90
C LEU A 7 9.66 -13.64 0.34
N PHE A 8 8.81 -13.07 1.18
CA PHE A 8 8.03 -11.89 0.85
C PHE A 8 8.94 -10.68 0.94
N LYS A 9 9.43 -10.23 -0.22
CA LYS A 9 10.24 -9.03 -0.31
C LYS A 9 9.45 -7.75 -0.04
N SER A 10 10.23 -6.80 0.48
CA SER A 10 9.98 -5.44 0.93
C SER A 10 9.43 -4.44 -0.08
N GLY A 11 9.13 -4.83 -1.32
CA GLY A 11 8.63 -3.87 -2.31
C GLY A 11 7.15 -3.50 -2.10
N LEU A 12 6.38 -4.38 -1.46
CA LEU A 12 4.97 -4.15 -1.10
C LEU A 12 4.79 -3.02 -0.07
N LEU A 13 5.88 -2.54 0.52
CA LEU A 13 5.84 -1.91 1.83
C LEU A 13 6.03 -0.40 1.82
N LEU A 14 6.62 0.15 0.77
CA LEU A 14 6.85 1.58 0.64
C LEU A 14 5.63 2.32 0.07
N SER A 15 4.89 1.75 -0.88
CA SER A 15 3.72 2.44 -1.46
C SER A 15 2.53 2.47 -0.50
N ILE A 16 2.26 1.37 0.19
CA ILE A 16 1.08 1.26 1.06
C ILE A 16 1.27 2.01 2.38
N ALA A 17 2.54 2.22 2.76
CA ALA A 17 2.91 3.07 3.87
C ALA A 17 2.86 4.57 3.56
N GLY A 18 2.52 4.96 2.34
CA GLY A 18 2.40 6.35 1.92
C GLY A 18 1.07 7.00 2.32
N PHE A 19 0.00 6.20 2.43
CA PHE A 19 -1.36 6.61 2.85
C PHE A 19 -1.48 7.15 4.29
N ILE A 20 -0.35 7.41 4.92
CA ILE A 20 -0.13 7.30 6.35
C ILE A 20 0.39 8.62 6.94
N THR A 21 0.91 9.51 6.10
CA THR A 21 1.50 10.77 6.56
C THR A 21 0.49 11.90 6.66
N VAL A 22 -0.74 11.71 6.14
CA VAL A 22 -1.74 12.77 6.12
C VAL A 22 -2.94 12.36 6.94
N CYS A 23 -2.78 12.38 8.27
CA CYS A 23 -3.93 12.49 9.16
C CYS A 23 -3.83 13.82 9.91
N CYS A 24 -4.96 14.52 9.92
CA CYS A 24 -5.26 15.78 10.61
C CYS A 24 -5.06 17.05 9.77
N ALA A 25 -5.93 17.28 8.79
CA ALA A 25 -6.29 18.65 8.43
C ALA A 25 -7.17 19.22 9.56
N GLN A 26 -6.66 20.16 10.35
CA GLN A 26 -7.49 20.93 11.29
C GLN A 26 -8.42 21.83 10.47
N ALA A 27 -9.71 21.50 10.41
CA ALA A 27 -10.73 22.42 9.89
C ALA A 27 -11.19 23.33 11.02
N GLU A 28 -10.98 24.64 10.89
CA GLU A 28 -11.81 25.63 11.59
C GLU A 28 -13.23 25.51 11.01
N THR A 29 -14.15 25.04 11.84
CA THR A 29 -15.52 24.69 11.47
C THR A 29 -16.35 25.93 11.10
N THR A 30 -16.90 25.95 9.89
CA THR A 30 -18.21 26.56 9.62
C THR A 30 -19.07 25.52 8.93
N ALA A 31 -19.93 24.87 9.72
CA ALA A 31 -20.77 23.76 9.32
C ALA A 31 -21.82 24.17 8.28
N ASP A 32 -21.83 23.48 7.14
CA ASP A 32 -23.00 23.35 6.28
C ASP A 32 -22.89 22.05 5.44
N THR A 33 -23.23 20.92 6.06
CA THR A 33 -23.25 19.60 5.42
C THR A 33 -24.70 19.20 5.09
N THR A 34 -25.05 19.09 3.81
CA THR A 34 -26.32 18.47 3.38
C THR A 34 -26.03 17.03 2.94
N SER A 35 -26.59 16.06 3.66
CA SER A 35 -26.44 14.62 3.40
C SER A 35 -27.50 14.13 2.41
N TYR A 36 -27.06 13.45 1.35
CA TYR A 36 -27.88 12.51 0.61
C TYR A 36 -27.12 11.19 0.42
N ASN A 37 -27.80 10.09 0.78
CA ASN A 37 -27.47 8.68 0.56
C ASN A 37 -26.03 8.39 0.06
N SER A 38 -25.14 8.13 1.01
CA SER A 38 -23.79 7.52 0.89
C SER A 38 -22.61 8.36 0.37
N GLN A 39 -22.78 9.61 -0.05
CA GLN A 39 -21.65 10.48 -0.44
C GLN A 39 -21.83 11.90 0.11
N ILE A 40 -20.80 12.44 0.78
CA ILE A 40 -20.83 13.80 1.29
C ILE A 40 -20.40 14.73 0.17
N LEU A 41 -21.34 15.49 -0.40
CA LEU A 41 -21.00 16.63 -1.24
C LEU A 41 -20.54 17.77 -0.31
N THR A 42 -19.25 17.77 0.02
CA THR A 42 -18.67 18.79 0.89
C THR A 42 -18.43 20.07 0.08
N LYS A 43 -18.80 21.22 0.62
CA LYS A 43 -18.35 22.53 0.10
C LYS A 43 -16.92 22.85 0.57
N ASN A 44 -16.44 22.12 1.59
CA ASN A 44 -15.16 22.33 2.24
C ASN A 44 -14.12 21.29 1.77
N ALA A 45 -12.98 21.76 1.30
CA ALA A 45 -11.90 20.92 0.77
C ALA A 45 -11.23 20.05 1.85
N SER A 46 -11.12 20.54 3.09
CA SER A 46 -10.60 19.76 4.21
C SER A 46 -11.54 18.62 4.59
N GLU A 47 -12.85 18.85 4.57
CA GLU A 47 -13.85 17.80 4.83
C GLU A 47 -13.85 16.75 3.72
N TYR A 48 -13.69 17.17 2.47
CA TYR A 48 -13.54 16.26 1.33
C TYR A 48 -12.36 15.31 1.55
N LEU A 49 -11.19 15.87 1.81
CA LEU A 49 -9.95 15.13 1.98
C LEU A 49 -9.99 14.23 3.23
N ASN A 50 -10.57 14.71 4.34
CA ASN A 50 -10.81 13.88 5.51
C ASN A 50 -11.73 12.68 5.20
N SER A 51 -12.79 12.87 4.40
CA SER A 51 -13.69 11.77 4.02
C SER A 51 -12.99 10.70 3.18
N VAL A 52 -12.08 11.11 2.31
CA VAL A 52 -11.22 10.22 1.51
C VAL A 52 -10.32 9.42 2.46
N HIS A 53 -9.63 10.08 3.38
CA HIS A 53 -8.75 9.42 4.35
C HIS A 53 -9.49 8.49 5.30
N GLU A 54 -10.68 8.87 5.77
CA GLU A 54 -11.54 8.03 6.60
C GLU A 54 -11.93 6.74 5.87
N LYS A 55 -12.27 6.84 4.58
CA LYS A 55 -12.57 5.67 3.75
C LYS A 55 -11.37 4.73 3.61
N LEU A 56 -10.14 5.25 3.69
CA LEU A 56 -8.90 4.50 3.51
C LEU A 56 -8.34 3.92 4.84
N LEU A 57 -8.92 4.25 6.00
CA LEU A 57 -8.53 3.68 7.30
C LEU A 57 -8.56 2.14 7.34
N PRO A 58 -9.58 1.44 6.79
CA PRO A 58 -9.60 -0.03 6.80
C PRO A 58 -8.45 -0.63 5.99
N GLN A 59 -8.06 0.00 4.87
CA GLN A 59 -6.92 -0.44 4.07
C GLN A 59 -5.63 -0.32 4.87
N ARG A 60 -5.41 0.84 5.52
CA ARG A 60 -4.24 1.04 6.40
C ARG A 60 -4.16 -0.03 7.50
N LYS A 61 -5.29 -0.38 8.10
CA LYS A 61 -5.36 -1.45 9.12
C LYS A 61 -5.02 -2.81 8.53
N ALA A 62 -5.58 -3.18 7.38
CA ALA A 62 -5.32 -4.47 6.74
C ALA A 62 -3.84 -4.64 6.39
N VAL A 63 -3.19 -3.57 5.95
CA VAL A 63 -1.76 -3.52 5.61
C VAL A 63 -0.91 -3.73 6.86
N TYR A 64 -1.22 -3.03 7.95
CA TYR A 64 -0.55 -3.27 9.23
C TYR A 64 -0.70 -4.71 9.71
N GLU A 65 -1.90 -5.28 9.63
CA GLU A 65 -2.16 -6.65 10.06
C GLU A 65 -1.42 -7.68 9.21
N TYR A 66 -1.33 -7.44 7.91
CA TYR A 66 -0.52 -8.24 6.99
C TYR A 66 0.96 -8.15 7.35
N LEU A 67 1.51 -6.95 7.49
CA LEU A 67 2.89 -6.69 7.92
C LEU A 67 3.23 -7.37 9.25
N GLN A 68 2.33 -7.25 10.22
CA GLN A 68 2.47 -7.91 11.51
C GLN A 68 2.48 -9.44 11.35
N SER A 69 1.67 -9.98 10.44
CA SER A 69 1.65 -11.43 10.18
C SER A 69 2.94 -11.91 9.52
N VAL A 70 3.52 -11.16 8.58
CA VAL A 70 4.80 -11.49 7.93
C VAL A 70 5.93 -11.48 8.96
N THR A 71 5.96 -10.49 9.84
CA THR A 71 7.03 -10.34 10.83
C THR A 71 6.93 -11.29 12.02
N LYS A 72 5.71 -11.66 12.45
CA LYS A 72 5.49 -12.41 13.70
C LYS A 72 4.98 -13.83 13.51
N SER A 73 4.32 -14.14 12.40
CA SER A 73 3.67 -15.45 12.21
C SER A 73 4.66 -16.48 11.67
N ARG A 74 4.68 -17.66 12.30
CA ARG A 74 5.35 -18.85 11.76
C ARG A 74 4.46 -19.66 10.80
N ARG A 75 3.19 -19.28 10.65
CA ARG A 75 2.19 -20.03 9.88
C ARG A 75 1.91 -19.32 8.56
N THR A 76 2.36 -19.90 7.46
CA THR A 76 2.16 -19.38 6.09
C THR A 76 0.68 -19.15 5.76
N ARG A 77 -0.20 -20.09 6.15
CA ARG A 77 -1.66 -19.95 5.97
C ARG A 77 -2.25 -18.69 6.62
N VAL A 78 -1.67 -18.24 7.73
CA VAL A 78 -2.14 -17.02 8.41
C VAL A 78 -1.71 -15.77 7.64
N VAL A 79 -0.47 -15.77 7.14
CA VAL A 79 0.07 -14.68 6.31
C VAL A 79 -0.76 -14.55 5.04
N GLU A 80 -1.04 -15.68 4.38
CA GLU A 80 -1.83 -15.70 3.15
C GLU A 80 -3.26 -15.21 3.37
N ARG A 81 -3.92 -15.64 4.44
CA ARG A 81 -5.25 -15.13 4.79
C ARG A 81 -5.24 -13.61 4.97
N LYS A 82 -4.24 -13.05 5.68
CA LYS A 82 -4.14 -11.59 5.89
C LYS A 82 -3.86 -10.84 4.59
N ARG A 83 -3.11 -11.44 3.66
CA ARG A 83 -2.91 -10.90 2.31
C ARG A 83 -4.21 -10.81 1.54
N GLN A 84 -5.01 -11.89 1.53
CA GLN A 84 -6.32 -11.91 0.86
C GLN A 84 -7.27 -10.87 1.45
N GLU A 85 -7.33 -10.75 2.77
CA GLU A 85 -8.11 -9.71 3.46
C GLU A 85 -7.69 -8.29 3.00
N MET A 86 -6.38 -8.03 2.88
CA MET A 86 -5.86 -6.75 2.38
C MET A 86 -6.26 -6.46 0.93
N ILE A 87 -6.14 -7.44 0.03
CA ILE A 87 -6.49 -7.28 -1.40
C ILE A 87 -7.98 -6.99 -1.58
N VAL A 88 -8.84 -7.66 -0.80
CA VAL A 88 -10.29 -7.39 -0.80
C VAL A 88 -10.57 -5.94 -0.45
N VAL A 89 -9.94 -5.42 0.62
CA VAL A 89 -10.15 -4.02 1.04
C VAL A 89 -9.66 -3.02 0.00
N ILE A 90 -8.50 -3.27 -0.62
CA ILE A 90 -7.98 -2.41 -1.70
C ILE A 90 -8.95 -2.40 -2.89
N LYS A 91 -9.51 -3.56 -3.24
CA LYS A 91 -10.51 -3.67 -4.31
C LYS A 91 -11.78 -2.90 -3.99
N GLU A 92 -12.30 -3.04 -2.78
CA GLU A 92 -13.47 -2.30 -2.31
C GLU A 92 -13.26 -0.78 -2.35
N ASN A 93 -12.05 -0.31 -2.03
CA ASN A 93 -11.69 1.10 -2.12
C ASN A 93 -11.58 1.57 -3.57
N SER A 94 -10.89 0.82 -4.44
CA SER A 94 -10.85 1.10 -5.88
C SER A 94 -12.27 1.21 -6.46
N ASP A 95 -13.16 0.28 -6.14
CA ASP A 95 -14.53 0.30 -6.68
C ASP A 95 -15.37 1.44 -6.11
N TYR A 96 -15.15 1.83 -4.86
CA TYR A 96 -15.76 3.02 -4.28
C TYR A 96 -15.31 4.30 -5.00
N PHE A 97 -14.00 4.50 -5.16
CA PHE A 97 -13.43 5.72 -5.72
C PHE A 97 -13.73 5.92 -7.21
N LYS A 98 -14.02 4.85 -7.96
CA LYS A 98 -14.53 4.96 -9.35
C LYS A 98 -15.76 5.84 -9.43
N THR A 99 -16.69 5.64 -8.49
CA THR A 99 -17.98 6.34 -8.44
C THR A 99 -17.97 7.57 -7.52
N PHE A 100 -16.84 7.87 -6.89
CA PHE A 100 -16.73 8.97 -5.94
C PHE A 100 -16.81 10.32 -6.67
N ILE A 101 -17.49 11.28 -6.06
CA ILE A 101 -17.67 12.61 -6.65
C ILE A 101 -16.34 13.40 -6.51
N PRO A 102 -15.83 13.99 -7.60
CA PRO A 102 -14.68 14.90 -7.53
C PRO A 102 -15.03 16.18 -6.77
N PHE A 103 -14.07 16.73 -6.03
CA PHE A 103 -14.28 18.00 -5.34
C PHE A 103 -14.32 19.16 -6.34
N ASN A 104 -15.35 20.00 -6.29
CA ASN A 104 -15.48 21.18 -7.18
C ASN A 104 -15.32 20.88 -8.70
N ASN A 105 -15.68 19.67 -9.15
CA ASN A 105 -15.45 19.19 -10.52
C ASN A 105 -13.96 19.09 -10.91
N ASP A 106 -13.05 19.13 -9.93
CA ASP A 106 -11.63 18.88 -10.09
C ASP A 106 -11.35 17.39 -9.90
N ASN A 107 -11.04 16.70 -11.01
CA ASN A 107 -10.81 15.26 -11.00
C ASN A 107 -9.36 14.88 -10.68
N GLU A 108 -8.41 15.82 -10.71
CA GLU A 108 -6.97 15.50 -10.66
C GLU A 108 -6.58 14.60 -9.47
N PHE A 109 -6.94 15.02 -8.25
CA PHE A 109 -6.68 14.24 -7.04
C PHE A 109 -7.40 12.88 -7.04
N LYS A 110 -8.66 12.86 -7.48
CA LYS A 110 -9.50 11.65 -7.49
C LYS A 110 -8.97 10.64 -8.51
N ASP A 111 -8.63 11.09 -9.71
CA ASP A 111 -8.17 10.25 -10.81
C ASP A 111 -6.80 9.65 -10.49
N GLU A 112 -5.90 10.41 -9.86
CA GLU A 112 -4.61 9.89 -9.40
C GLU A 112 -4.75 8.91 -8.25
N LEU A 113 -5.68 9.16 -7.30
CA LEU A 113 -6.03 8.18 -6.27
C LEU A 113 -6.59 6.90 -6.88
N GLN A 114 -7.50 7.03 -7.85
CA GLN A 114 -8.11 5.89 -8.52
C GLN A 114 -7.06 5.07 -9.27
N HIS A 115 -6.18 5.74 -10.02
CA HIS A 115 -5.09 5.11 -10.74
C HIS A 115 -4.15 4.38 -9.78
N TYR A 116 -3.80 4.99 -8.64
CA TYR A 116 -3.00 4.35 -7.61
C TYR A 116 -3.67 3.06 -7.08
N LEU A 117 -4.95 3.13 -6.69
CA LEU A 117 -5.67 1.97 -6.14
C LEU A 117 -5.87 0.84 -7.16
N ASP A 118 -6.14 1.17 -8.43
CA ASP A 118 -6.25 0.17 -9.49
C ASP A 118 -4.90 -0.49 -9.79
N PHE A 119 -3.83 0.29 -9.80
CA PHE A 119 -2.48 -0.23 -10.01
C PHE A 119 -2.01 -1.09 -8.84
N GLU A 120 -2.24 -0.62 -7.60
CA GLU A 120 -2.00 -1.37 -6.36
C GLU A 120 -2.74 -2.71 -6.38
N TYR A 121 -4.03 -2.71 -6.69
CA TYR A 121 -4.81 -3.96 -6.81
C TYR A 121 -4.24 -4.90 -7.87
N THR A 122 -3.92 -4.37 -9.06
CA THR A 122 -3.38 -5.15 -10.18
C THR A 122 -2.07 -5.83 -9.81
N ILE A 123 -1.09 -5.08 -9.30
CA ILE A 123 0.21 -5.62 -8.88
C ILE A 123 0.04 -6.65 -7.77
N LEU A 124 -0.78 -6.35 -6.76
CA LEU A 124 -1.00 -7.24 -5.62
C LEU A 124 -1.80 -8.51 -5.93
N LYS A 125 -2.50 -8.54 -7.06
CA LYS A 125 -3.24 -9.71 -7.51
C LYS A 125 -2.49 -10.49 -8.57
N GLU A 126 -2.15 -9.84 -9.69
CA GLU A 126 -1.58 -10.51 -10.86
C GLU A 126 -0.19 -11.07 -10.59
N ASP A 127 0.67 -10.31 -9.92
CA ASP A 127 2.04 -10.79 -9.67
C ASP A 127 2.06 -11.84 -8.57
N PHE A 128 1.06 -11.86 -7.67
CA PHE A 128 0.92 -12.89 -6.65
C PHE A 128 0.31 -14.20 -7.13
N ASP A 129 -0.70 -14.16 -7.98
CA ASP A 129 -1.23 -15.37 -8.59
C ASP A 129 -0.13 -16.06 -9.42
N LYS A 130 0.71 -15.26 -10.11
CA LYS A 130 1.93 -15.75 -10.76
C LYS A 130 2.98 -16.26 -9.77
N ILE A 131 3.21 -15.60 -8.62
CA ILE A 131 4.12 -16.11 -7.57
C ILE A 131 3.69 -17.50 -7.11
N VAL A 132 2.40 -17.71 -6.82
CA VAL A 132 1.90 -19.01 -6.34
C VAL A 132 2.01 -20.08 -7.42
N ASP A 133 1.78 -19.71 -8.68
CA ASP A 133 1.92 -20.63 -9.81
C ASP A 133 3.38 -20.98 -10.09
N MET A 134 4.30 -20.00 -10.02
CA MET A 134 5.73 -20.21 -10.27
C MET A 134 6.43 -20.89 -9.10
N GLU A 135 6.11 -20.61 -7.83
CA GLU A 135 6.69 -21.33 -6.67
C GLU A 135 6.41 -22.85 -6.72
N GLN A 136 5.25 -23.24 -7.26
CA GLN A 136 4.90 -24.66 -7.46
C GLN A 136 5.75 -25.33 -8.55
N ILE A 137 6.34 -24.55 -9.46
CA ILE A 137 7.13 -25.00 -10.62
C ILE A 137 8.65 -24.86 -10.34
N GLU A 138 9.07 -23.80 -9.64
CA GLU A 138 10.45 -23.32 -9.48
C GLU A 138 11.24 -24.00 -8.34
N ALA A 139 10.67 -24.97 -7.63
CA ALA A 139 11.41 -25.77 -6.65
C ALA A 139 12.64 -26.53 -7.22
N LEU A 140 12.97 -26.34 -8.50
CA LEU A 140 13.93 -27.11 -9.27
C LEU A 140 15.13 -26.30 -9.83
N THR A 141 15.11 -24.96 -9.98
CA THR A 141 16.27 -24.21 -10.54
C THR A 141 16.47 -22.79 -9.98
N ILE A 142 17.74 -22.38 -9.77
CA ILE A 142 18.17 -21.12 -9.13
C ILE A 142 18.01 -19.89 -10.05
N ASP A 143 18.21 -20.05 -11.36
CA ASP A 143 18.13 -18.93 -12.31
C ASP A 143 16.70 -18.38 -12.46
N GLN A 144 15.70 -19.24 -12.28
CA GLN A 144 14.28 -18.87 -12.30
C GLN A 144 13.92 -18.03 -11.06
N GLU A 145 14.43 -18.42 -9.88
CA GLU A 145 14.22 -17.67 -8.63
C GLU A 145 14.79 -16.24 -8.73
N GLU A 146 15.96 -16.05 -9.36
CA GLU A 146 16.54 -14.72 -9.56
C GLU A 146 15.74 -13.86 -10.56
N ALA A 147 15.34 -14.43 -11.70
CA ALA A 147 14.52 -13.72 -12.70
C ALA A 147 13.15 -13.32 -12.13
N HIS A 148 12.50 -14.23 -11.40
CA HIS A 148 11.27 -13.98 -10.68
C HIS A 148 11.44 -12.83 -9.68
N GLN A 149 12.53 -12.89 -8.94
CA GLN A 149 12.81 -11.91 -7.92
C GLN A 149 13.08 -10.50 -8.51
N MET A 150 13.67 -10.40 -9.70
CA MET A 150 13.82 -9.15 -10.44
C MET A 150 12.48 -8.61 -10.94
N ALA A 151 11.57 -9.47 -11.40
CA ALA A 151 10.24 -9.06 -11.84
C ALA A 151 9.44 -8.42 -10.70
N LEU A 152 9.51 -8.98 -9.50
CA LEU A 152 8.90 -8.39 -8.30
C LEU A 152 9.53 -7.04 -7.93
N ASP A 153 10.86 -6.94 -7.94
CA ASP A 153 11.54 -5.68 -7.63
C ASP A 153 11.07 -4.57 -8.61
N LEU A 154 10.90 -4.89 -9.90
CA LEU A 154 10.40 -3.96 -10.92
C LEU A 154 8.91 -3.60 -10.74
N ALA A 155 8.06 -4.56 -10.41
CA ALA A 155 6.64 -4.34 -10.17
C ALA A 155 6.43 -3.36 -9.00
N PHE A 156 7.19 -3.53 -7.93
CA PHE A 156 7.14 -2.66 -6.76
C PHE A 156 7.77 -1.28 -7.00
N GLU A 157 8.83 -1.19 -7.81
CA GLU A 157 9.37 0.11 -8.23
C GLU A 157 8.34 0.94 -9.01
N LYS A 158 7.55 0.29 -9.88
CA LYS A 158 6.45 0.94 -10.59
C LYS A 158 5.35 1.38 -9.63
N LEU A 159 5.03 0.56 -8.62
CA LEU A 159 4.02 0.89 -7.63
C LEU A 159 4.45 2.09 -6.75
N ASP A 160 5.72 2.16 -6.36
CA ASP A 160 6.31 3.33 -5.68
C ASP A 160 6.28 4.59 -6.56
N THR A 161 6.55 4.44 -7.86
CA THR A 161 6.43 5.54 -8.83
C THR A 161 4.99 6.05 -8.93
N CYS A 162 4.01 5.13 -8.97
CA CYS A 162 2.59 5.47 -8.99
C CYS A 162 2.17 6.18 -7.69
N TYR A 163 2.64 5.69 -6.55
CA TYR A 163 2.40 6.35 -5.26
C TYR A 163 2.96 7.78 -5.23
N LYS A 164 4.18 8.01 -5.72
CA LYS A 164 4.78 9.35 -5.80
C LYS A 164 4.01 10.30 -6.71
N GLN A 165 3.28 9.77 -7.71
CA GLN A 165 2.38 10.59 -8.55
C GLN A 165 1.15 11.00 -7.76
N PHE A 166 0.53 10.05 -7.07
CA PHE A 166 -0.59 10.32 -6.16
C PHE A 166 -0.21 11.33 -5.06
N GLU A 167 0.95 11.17 -4.41
CA GLU A 167 1.43 12.10 -3.37
C GLU A 167 1.59 13.53 -3.90
N ARG A 168 2.06 13.69 -5.14
CA ARG A 168 2.13 15.02 -5.79
C ARG A 168 0.76 15.62 -6.05
N ALA A 169 -0.21 14.81 -6.47
CA ALA A 169 -1.59 15.25 -6.68
C ALA A 169 -2.25 15.64 -5.36
N GLU A 170 -1.98 14.91 -4.29
CA GLU A 170 -2.40 15.25 -2.93
C GLU A 170 -1.77 16.60 -2.49
N ASP A 171 -0.46 16.77 -2.65
CA ASP A 171 0.22 18.04 -2.33
C ASP A 171 -0.29 19.22 -3.15
N ALA A 172 -0.59 19.01 -4.44
CA ALA A 172 -1.22 20.01 -5.29
C ALA A 172 -2.62 20.38 -4.79
N PHE A 173 -3.40 19.41 -4.32
CA PHE A 173 -4.71 19.64 -3.71
C PHE A 173 -4.59 20.47 -2.42
N PHE A 174 -3.64 20.14 -1.55
CA PHE A 174 -3.34 20.93 -0.34
C PHE A 174 -3.02 22.38 -0.68
N ALA A 175 -2.13 22.59 -1.66
CA ALA A 175 -1.72 23.94 -2.10
C ALA A 175 -2.88 24.72 -2.74
N ARG A 176 -3.66 24.07 -3.62
CA ARG A 176 -4.78 24.70 -4.34
C ARG A 176 -5.89 25.20 -3.41
N TYR A 177 -6.16 24.46 -2.35
CA TYR A 177 -7.23 24.77 -1.39
C TYR A 177 -6.74 25.34 -0.06
N ASN A 178 -5.45 25.72 0.02
CA ASN A 178 -4.81 26.29 1.22
C ASN A 178 -5.01 25.45 2.49
N ILE A 179 -5.02 24.13 2.36
CA ILE A 179 -5.14 23.21 3.48
C ILE A 179 -3.75 23.06 4.11
N LYS A 180 -3.68 23.04 5.45
CA LYS A 180 -2.42 22.75 6.15
C LYS A 180 -2.20 21.23 6.21
N LYS A 181 -1.07 20.77 5.65
CA LYS A 181 -0.62 19.37 5.79
C LYS A 181 -0.03 19.17 7.19
N SER A 182 -0.55 18.21 7.94
CA SER A 182 0.10 17.76 9.17
C SER A 182 1.35 16.96 8.82
N THR A 183 2.45 17.22 9.51
CA THR A 183 3.68 16.40 9.39
C THR A 183 3.79 15.34 10.48
N GLU A 184 2.82 15.28 11.40
CA GLU A 184 2.81 14.31 12.49
C GLU A 184 2.32 12.95 12.00
N LYS A 185 3.14 11.92 12.22
CA LYS A 185 2.79 10.51 11.95
C LYS A 185 2.01 9.94 13.14
N ASP A 186 0.90 9.25 12.86
CA ASP A 186 0.14 8.55 13.89
C ASP A 186 0.87 7.28 14.38
N LYS A 187 0.36 6.63 15.44
CA LYS A 187 1.01 5.43 15.99
C LYS A 187 1.03 4.26 15.01
N MET A 188 0.00 4.12 14.18
CA MET A 188 -0.10 3.07 13.17
C MET A 188 0.92 3.33 12.06
N SER A 189 1.07 4.60 11.67
CA SER A 189 2.06 5.08 10.72
C SER A 189 3.47 4.64 11.07
N LEU A 190 3.88 4.97 12.30
CA LEU A 190 5.19 4.61 12.82
C LEU A 190 5.36 3.09 12.97
N ALA A 191 4.28 2.37 13.26
CA ALA A 191 4.32 0.92 13.39
C ALA A 191 4.50 0.21 12.04
N ILE A 192 3.84 0.71 11.00
CA ILE A 192 4.00 0.24 9.62
C ILE A 192 5.43 0.51 9.14
N GLU A 193 5.93 1.73 9.31
CA GLU A 193 7.31 2.11 8.93
C GLU A 193 8.35 1.20 9.60
N ARG A 194 8.24 0.97 10.91
CA ARG A 194 9.16 0.06 11.62
C ARG A 194 9.06 -1.40 11.15
N ALA A 195 7.87 -1.86 10.80
CA ALA A 195 7.70 -3.22 10.27
C ALA A 195 8.36 -3.33 8.89
N ASN A 196 8.32 -2.27 8.10
CA ASN A 196 8.97 -2.19 6.79
C ASN A 196 10.50 -2.26 6.92
N ASP A 197 11.08 -1.42 7.77
CA ASP A 197 12.53 -1.38 8.01
C ASP A 197 13.06 -2.75 8.43
N LEU A 198 12.31 -3.45 9.29
CA LEU A 198 12.67 -4.79 9.76
C LEU A 198 12.71 -5.80 8.61
N ILE A 199 11.71 -5.77 7.72
CA ILE A 199 11.62 -6.68 6.57
C ILE A 199 12.75 -6.39 5.58
N GLU A 200 13.04 -5.12 5.28
CA GLU A 200 14.15 -4.75 4.39
C GLU A 200 15.51 -5.22 4.93
N TYR A 201 15.75 -5.04 6.24
CA TYR A 201 16.96 -5.53 6.90
C TYR A 201 17.09 -7.06 6.76
N PHE A 202 16.02 -7.81 7.05
CA PHE A 202 16.04 -9.27 6.90
C PHE A 202 16.31 -9.70 5.45
N ASN A 203 15.72 -9.02 4.46
CA ASN A 203 15.93 -9.31 3.04
C ASN A 203 17.39 -9.08 2.61
N THR A 204 17.99 -7.97 3.07
CA THR A 204 19.37 -7.60 2.73
C THR A 204 20.37 -8.61 3.29
N VAL A 205 20.18 -9.01 4.55
CA VAL A 205 20.98 -10.03 5.21
C VAL A 205 20.82 -11.36 4.50
N HIS A 206 19.59 -11.78 4.18
CA HIS A 206 19.32 -13.04 3.52
C HIS A 206 19.95 -13.13 2.12
N ARG A 207 19.83 -12.06 1.31
CA ARG A 207 20.47 -11.95 -0.02
C ARG A 207 21.98 -12.09 0.07
N SER A 208 22.60 -11.47 1.08
CA SER A 208 24.05 -11.54 1.30
C SER A 208 24.50 -12.97 1.63
N PHE A 209 23.74 -13.70 2.45
CA PHE A 209 24.05 -15.09 2.79
C PHE A 209 23.95 -16.05 1.59
N TYR A 210 22.93 -15.95 0.75
CA TYR A 210 22.82 -16.80 -0.44
C TYR A 210 23.87 -16.48 -1.50
N LYS A 211 24.18 -15.20 -1.71
CA LYS A 211 25.27 -14.80 -2.62
C LYS A 211 26.62 -15.38 -2.19
N VAL A 212 26.91 -15.42 -0.90
CA VAL A 212 28.17 -15.97 -0.38
C VAL A 212 28.19 -17.51 -0.42
N GLY A 213 27.05 -18.17 -0.18
CA GLY A 213 26.91 -19.63 -0.29
C GLY A 213 27.16 -20.18 -1.71
N ILE A 214 27.00 -19.35 -2.75
CA ILE A 214 27.28 -19.68 -4.16
C ILE A 214 28.79 -19.66 -4.46
N ILE A 215 29.60 -18.91 -3.70
CA ILE A 215 31.05 -18.78 -3.97
C ILE A 215 31.84 -20.00 -3.46
N HIS A 216 31.24 -20.85 -2.62
CA HIS A 216 31.92 -22.00 -1.97
C HIS A 216 31.39 -23.38 -2.40
N ARG A 217 30.73 -23.50 -3.56
CA ARG A 217 30.26 -24.79 -4.07
C ARG A 217 30.65 -25.03 -5.52
#